data_AF-A0A964PV01-F1
#
_entry.id   AF-A0A964PV01-F1
#
_cell.length_a   1.000
_cell.length_b   1.000
_cell.length_c   1.000
_cell.angle_alpha   90.00
_cell.angle_beta   90.00
_cell.angle_gamma   90.00
#
_symmetry.space_group_name_H-M   'P 1'
#
loop_
_entity.id
_entity.type
_entity.pdbx_description
1 polymer ?
#
loop_
_entity_poly.entity_id
_entity_poly.type
_entity_poly.pdbx_seq_one_letter_code
_entity_poly.pdbx_strand_id
1 'polypeptide(L)'
;MAFWKKLLGNDSPKPVDYYQEGKDLFTAGKFHEALTSFRLALKASPGDVIVLQEIAMCYTRIGMTEEAAKTYRHVLQKDPVASGAHYGLAFILMRGERSEEAIPHLEAFLAHPPRGADAGPHVEHARSTLAQLRGEMYDSSTEPPL
;
A
#
# COMPACT_ATOMS: atom_id res chain seq x y z
N MET A 1 17.11 5.24 50.24
CA MET A 1 16.77 4.33 49.11
C MET A 1 16.53 5.06 47.77
N ALA A 2 17.09 6.26 47.54
CA ALA A 2 16.76 7.09 46.36
C ALA A 2 17.98 7.44 45.46
N PHE A 3 19.10 6.75 45.65
CA PHE A 3 20.34 7.00 44.90
C PHE A 3 20.32 6.33 43.50
N TRP A 4 19.72 5.14 43.40
CA TRP A 4 19.72 4.34 42.17
C TRP A 4 18.79 4.86 41.07
N LYS A 5 17.71 5.56 41.42
CA LYS A 5 16.73 6.11 40.46
C LYS A 5 17.20 7.38 39.74
N LYS A 6 18.31 8.00 40.20
CA LYS A 6 18.93 9.20 39.61
C LYS A 6 20.18 8.88 38.80
N LEU A 7 20.85 7.75 39.07
CA LEU A 7 22.02 7.26 38.33
C LEU A 7 21.63 6.41 37.11
N LEU A 8 20.57 5.61 37.24
CA LEU A 8 19.92 4.98 36.10
C LEU A 8 18.93 6.00 35.57
N GLY A 9 19.41 6.88 34.68
CA GLY A 9 18.52 7.65 33.81
C GLY A 9 17.49 6.70 33.25
N ASN A 10 16.23 7.13 33.21
CA ASN A 10 15.14 6.37 32.60
C ASN A 10 15.28 6.33 31.07
N ASP A 11 16.47 5.98 30.58
CA ASP A 11 16.79 5.67 29.19
C ASP A 11 16.37 4.22 28.94
N SER A 12 15.10 3.91 29.27
CA SER A 12 14.46 2.80 28.58
C SER A 12 14.52 3.16 27.11
N PRO A 13 15.17 2.36 26.24
CA PRO A 13 15.21 2.67 24.82
C PRO A 13 13.78 2.91 24.37
N LYS A 14 13.54 4.05 23.70
CA LYS A 14 12.22 4.32 23.13
C LYS A 14 11.82 3.09 22.32
N PRO A 15 10.61 2.54 22.51
CA PRO A 15 10.15 1.40 21.72
C PRO A 15 10.38 1.72 20.24
N VAL A 16 11.03 0.80 19.53
CA VAL A 16 11.29 1.00 18.10
C VAL A 16 9.95 1.13 17.38
N ASP A 17 9.76 2.24 16.68
CA ASP A 17 8.61 2.41 15.79
C ASP A 17 8.89 1.66 14.49
N TYR A 18 8.56 0.37 14.49
CA TYR A 18 8.74 -0.51 13.35
C TYR A 18 7.94 -0.07 12.11
N TYR A 19 6.86 0.70 12.29
CA TYR A 19 6.11 1.23 11.15
C TYR A 19 6.91 2.34 10.47
N GLN A 20 7.42 3.31 11.23
CA GLN A 20 8.24 4.37 10.68
C GLN A 20 9.55 3.84 10.07
N GLU A 21 10.22 2.91 10.76
CA GLU A 21 11.41 2.23 10.22
C GLU A 21 11.10 1.52 8.89
N GLY A 22 9.96 0.81 8.81
CA GLY A 22 9.52 0.16 7.58
C GLY A 22 9.33 1.15 6.43
N LYS A 23 8.74 2.33 6.69
CA LYS A 23 8.57 3.38 5.68
C LYS A 23 9.90 3.97 5.20
N ASP A 24 10.84 4.17 6.11
CA ASP A 24 12.17 4.69 5.78
C ASP A 24 12.94 3.69 4.91
N LEU A 25 12.90 2.40 5.28
CA LEU A 25 13.49 1.31 4.52
C LEU A 25 12.84 1.14 3.14
N PHE A 26 11.51 1.30 3.06
CA PHE A 26 10.78 1.23 1.79
C PHE A 26 11.19 2.37 0.85
N THR A 27 11.28 3.59 1.37
CA THR A 27 11.75 4.77 0.63
C THR A 27 13.19 4.58 0.14
N ALA A 28 14.03 3.93 0.95
CA ALA A 28 15.41 3.59 0.60
C ALA A 28 15.53 2.40 -0.39
N GLY A 29 14.41 1.81 -0.84
CA GLY A 29 14.40 0.69 -1.77
C GLY A 29 14.73 -0.67 -1.14
N LYS A 30 14.83 -0.75 0.18
CA LYS A 30 15.22 -1.96 0.91
C LYS A 30 13.99 -2.80 1.29
N PHE A 31 13.30 -3.33 0.27
CA PHE A 31 11.95 -3.89 0.45
C PHE A 31 11.88 -5.10 1.39
N HIS A 32 12.92 -5.95 1.44
CA HIS A 32 12.95 -7.10 2.34
C HIS A 32 13.09 -6.70 3.81
N GLU A 33 13.91 -5.67 4.08
CA GLU A 33 14.08 -5.10 5.42
C GLU A 33 12.80 -4.37 5.84
N ALA A 34 12.21 -3.57 4.94
CA ALA A 34 10.93 -2.92 5.15
C ALA A 34 9.82 -3.92 5.48
N LEU A 35 9.73 -5.03 4.74
CA LEU A 35 8.78 -6.12 5.01
C LEU A 35 8.97 -6.71 6.41
N THR A 36 10.22 -6.81 6.88
CA THR A 36 10.53 -7.30 8.22
C THR A 36 10.03 -6.33 9.28
N SER A 37 10.31 -5.03 9.15
CA SER A 37 9.83 -4.00 10.08
C SER A 37 8.30 -3.91 10.06
N PHE A 38 7.65 -3.91 8.90
CA PHE A 38 6.18 -3.90 8.85
C PHE A 38 5.54 -5.15 9.47
N ARG A 39 6.15 -6.33 9.35
CA ARG A 39 5.68 -7.53 10.07
C ARG A 39 5.82 -7.39 11.58
N LEU A 40 6.85 -6.71 12.08
CA LEU A 40 7.00 -6.41 13.50
C LEU A 40 5.95 -5.38 13.96
N ALA A 41 5.68 -4.34 13.15
CA ALA A 41 4.59 -3.39 13.41
C ALA A 41 3.22 -4.10 13.46
N LEU A 42 2.95 -5.03 12.53
CA LEU A 42 1.70 -5.78 12.51
C LEU A 42 1.54 -6.70 13.74
N LYS A 43 2.63 -7.20 14.32
CA LYS A 43 2.55 -7.97 15.58
C LYS A 43 2.09 -7.10 16.75
N ALA A 44 2.42 -5.81 16.76
CA ALA A 44 1.98 -4.87 17.79
C ALA A 44 0.50 -4.47 17.59
N SER A 45 0.05 -4.38 16.34
CA SER A 45 -1.34 -4.06 15.97
C SER A 45 -1.91 -5.10 14.99
N PRO A 46 -2.33 -6.29 15.48
CA PRO A 46 -2.83 -7.35 14.61
C PRO A 46 -4.04 -6.91 13.78
N GLY A 47 -3.94 -7.02 12.46
CA GLY A 47 -5.03 -6.69 11.54
C GLY A 47 -5.14 -5.22 11.17
N ASP A 48 -4.14 -4.39 11.51
CA ASP A 48 -4.03 -3.02 11.01
C ASP A 48 -3.96 -3.01 9.48
N VAL A 49 -4.99 -2.45 8.85
CA VAL A 49 -5.14 -2.41 7.38
C VAL A 49 -4.09 -1.55 6.71
N ILE A 50 -3.60 -0.50 7.38
CA ILE A 50 -2.56 0.37 6.86
C ILE A 50 -1.25 -0.43 6.79
N VAL A 51 -0.88 -1.10 7.86
CA VAL A 51 0.34 -1.94 7.90
C VAL A 51 0.24 -3.12 6.92
N LEU A 52 -0.94 -3.75 6.80
CA LEU A 52 -1.17 -4.80 5.80
C LEU A 52 -0.99 -4.30 4.36
N GLN A 53 -1.43 -3.07 4.06
CA GLN A 53 -1.23 -2.48 2.74
C GLN A 53 0.26 -2.24 2.47
N GLU A 54 1.04 -1.74 3.43
CA GLU A 54 2.49 -1.58 3.28
C GLU A 54 3.21 -2.93 3.04
N ILE A 55 2.78 -3.99 3.74
CA ILE A 55 3.29 -5.35 3.51
C ILE A 55 2.99 -5.82 2.07
N ALA A 56 1.78 -5.58 1.58
CA ALA A 56 1.40 -5.93 0.21
C ALA A 56 2.22 -5.15 -0.84
N MET A 57 2.51 -3.87 -0.56
CA MET A 57 3.39 -3.04 -1.38
C MET A 57 4.82 -3.60 -1.39
N CYS A 58 5.37 -3.98 -0.24
CA CYS A 58 6.67 -4.66 -0.17
C CYS A 58 6.70 -5.93 -1.02
N TYR A 59 5.70 -6.81 -0.89
CA TYR A 59 5.62 -8.02 -1.71
C TYR A 59 5.57 -7.72 -3.21
N THR A 60 4.83 -6.67 -3.60
CA THR A 60 4.75 -6.21 -4.99
C THR A 60 6.14 -5.77 -5.51
N ARG A 61 6.89 -5.00 -4.71
CA ARG A 61 8.23 -4.52 -5.07
C ARG A 61 9.28 -5.63 -5.10
N ILE A 62 9.12 -6.66 -4.27
CA ILE A 62 9.99 -7.85 -4.26
C ILE A 62 9.68 -8.79 -5.45
N GLY A 63 8.46 -8.75 -5.98
CA GLY A 63 8.00 -9.64 -7.05
C GLY A 63 7.26 -10.89 -6.55
N MET A 64 6.90 -10.94 -5.27
CA MET A 64 6.05 -11.98 -4.69
C MET A 64 4.58 -11.65 -4.97
N THR A 65 4.16 -11.82 -6.23
CA THR A 65 2.87 -11.36 -6.74
C THR A 65 1.68 -12.06 -6.09
N GLU A 66 1.79 -13.36 -5.79
CA GLU A 66 0.71 -14.13 -5.16
C GLU A 66 0.45 -13.69 -3.72
N GLU A 67 1.52 -13.49 -2.95
CA GLU A 67 1.49 -13.00 -1.57
C GLU A 67 0.96 -11.57 -1.52
N ALA A 68 1.39 -10.72 -2.46
CA ALA A 68 0.87 -9.37 -2.60
C ALA A 68 -0.63 -9.39 -2.89
N ALA A 69 -1.10 -10.18 -3.87
CA ALA A 69 -2.51 -10.26 -4.22
C ALA A 69 -3.36 -10.80 -3.05
N LYS A 70 -2.89 -11.85 -2.36
CA LYS A 70 -3.57 -12.36 -1.14
C LYS A 70 -3.66 -11.29 -0.06
N THR A 71 -2.59 -10.53 0.16
CA THR A 71 -2.56 -9.48 1.19
C THR A 71 -3.46 -8.30 0.82
N TYR A 72 -3.45 -7.83 -0.43
CA TYR A 72 -4.39 -6.80 -0.88
C TYR A 72 -5.85 -7.25 -0.76
N ARG A 73 -6.18 -8.48 -1.15
CA ARG A 73 -7.54 -9.02 -0.94
C ARG A 73 -7.92 -9.05 0.54
N HIS A 74 -6.99 -9.35 1.44
CA HIS A 74 -7.23 -9.30 2.89
C HIS A 74 -7.46 -7.87 3.39
N VAL A 75 -6.74 -6.87 2.86
CA VAL A 75 -7.04 -5.45 3.12
C VAL A 75 -8.47 -5.13 2.66
N LEU A 76 -8.83 -5.51 1.43
CA LEU A 76 -10.16 -5.25 0.86
C LEU A 76 -11.31 -5.97 1.58
N GLN A 77 -11.04 -7.11 2.23
CA GLN A 77 -12.02 -7.77 3.10
C GLN A 77 -12.35 -6.96 4.36
N LYS A 78 -11.40 -6.15 4.84
CA LYS A 78 -11.53 -5.32 6.05
C LYS A 78 -11.97 -3.89 5.73
N ASP A 79 -11.43 -3.34 4.66
CA ASP A 79 -11.73 -2.01 4.13
C ASP A 79 -12.01 -2.12 2.62
N PRO A 80 -13.29 -2.28 2.23
CA PRO A 80 -13.68 -2.43 0.83
C PRO A 80 -13.44 -1.19 -0.05
N VAL A 81 -13.11 -0.03 0.55
CA VAL A 81 -12.85 1.21 -0.20
C VAL A 81 -11.37 1.62 -0.13
N ALA A 82 -10.50 0.74 0.35
CA ALA A 82 -9.05 0.97 0.43
C ALA A 82 -8.46 1.13 -0.98
N SER A 83 -8.38 2.38 -1.44
CA SER A 83 -7.97 2.72 -2.80
C SER A 83 -6.58 2.19 -3.15
N GLY A 84 -5.62 2.27 -2.20
CA GLY A 84 -4.28 1.73 -2.40
C GLY A 84 -4.26 0.23 -2.68
N ALA A 85 -5.12 -0.54 -2.00
CA ALA A 85 -5.25 -1.97 -2.21
C ALA A 85 -5.92 -2.31 -3.55
N HIS A 86 -6.94 -1.54 -3.96
CA HIS A 86 -7.54 -1.66 -5.29
C HIS A 86 -6.51 -1.41 -6.40
N TYR A 87 -5.73 -0.33 -6.30
CA TYR A 87 -4.68 -0.02 -7.28
C TYR A 87 -3.60 -1.09 -7.34
N GLY A 88 -3.10 -1.54 -6.18
CA GLY A 88 -2.08 -2.57 -6.09
C GLY A 88 -2.54 -3.92 -6.67
N LEU A 89 -3.80 -4.30 -6.42
CA LEU A 89 -4.36 -5.54 -6.98
C LEU A 89 -4.59 -5.44 -8.49
N ALA A 90 -5.09 -4.30 -8.99
CA ALA A 90 -5.21 -4.06 -10.43
C ALA A 90 -3.84 -4.17 -11.13
N PHE A 91 -2.80 -3.55 -10.57
CA PHE A 91 -1.44 -3.62 -11.10
C PHE A 91 -0.92 -5.07 -11.19
N ILE A 92 -1.14 -5.89 -10.16
CA ILE A 92 -0.73 -7.30 -10.16
C ILE A 92 -1.51 -8.10 -11.20
N LEU A 93 -2.83 -7.90 -11.30
CA LEU A 93 -3.69 -8.60 -12.26
C LEU A 93 -3.29 -8.28 -13.70
N MET A 94 -3.00 -7.02 -14.01
CA MET A 94 -2.49 -6.62 -15.32
C MET A 94 -1.15 -7.29 -15.65
N ARG A 95 -0.22 -7.34 -14.69
CA ARG A 95 1.08 -8.03 -14.89
C ARG A 95 0.94 -9.53 -15.09
N GLY A 96 -0.15 -10.13 -14.58
CA GLY A 96 -0.47 -11.53 -14.78
C GLY A 96 -1.37 -11.81 -16.00
N GLU A 97 -1.52 -10.85 -16.91
CA GLU A 97 -2.40 -10.95 -18.11
C GLU A 97 -3.89 -11.17 -17.78
N ARG A 98 -4.31 -10.89 -16.54
CA ARG A 98 -5.69 -11.00 -16.05
C ARG A 98 -6.40 -9.64 -16.12
N SER A 99 -6.34 -9.01 -17.28
CA SER A 99 -6.78 -7.63 -17.48
C SER A 99 -8.27 -7.43 -17.22
N GLU A 100 -9.12 -8.40 -17.57
CA GLU A 100 -10.57 -8.32 -17.32
C GLU A 100 -10.89 -8.21 -15.81
N GLU A 101 -10.12 -8.92 -14.98
CA GLU A 101 -10.30 -8.87 -13.52
C GLU A 101 -9.74 -7.57 -12.90
N ALA A 102 -8.85 -6.87 -13.60
CA ALA A 102 -8.28 -5.60 -13.11
C ALA A 102 -9.28 -4.43 -13.23
N ILE A 103 -10.19 -4.47 -14.21
CA ILE A 103 -11.17 -3.42 -14.50
C ILE A 103 -11.96 -2.99 -13.25
N PRO A 104 -12.66 -3.88 -12.52
CA PRO A 104 -13.44 -3.47 -11.35
C PRO A 104 -12.57 -2.87 -10.23
N HIS A 105 -11.28 -3.24 -10.15
CA HIS A 105 -10.36 -2.65 -9.18
C HIS A 105 -9.88 -1.25 -9.60
N LEU A 106 -9.65 -1.00 -10.89
CA LEU A 106 -9.36 0.34 -11.41
C LEU A 106 -10.55 1.29 -11.22
N GLU A 107 -11.77 0.81 -11.47
CA GLU A 107 -13.00 1.58 -11.24
C GLU A 107 -13.14 1.98 -9.77
N ALA A 108 -12.98 1.02 -8.85
CA ALA A 108 -13.05 1.30 -7.41
C ALA A 108 -11.97 2.27 -6.93
N PHE A 109 -10.75 2.17 -7.46
CA PHE A 109 -9.67 3.14 -7.19
C PHE A 109 -10.06 4.56 -7.66
N LEU A 110 -10.64 4.69 -8.85
CA LEU A 110 -11.05 5.98 -9.42
C LEU A 110 -12.30 6.57 -8.74
N ALA A 111 -13.15 5.74 -8.13
CA ALA A 111 -14.29 6.17 -7.32
C ALA A 111 -13.87 6.74 -5.96
N HIS A 112 -12.75 6.27 -5.40
CA HIS A 112 -12.24 6.69 -4.09
C HIS A 112 -10.75 7.06 -4.12
N PRO A 113 -10.32 8.00 -4.99
CA PRO A 113 -8.90 8.25 -5.21
C PRO A 113 -8.19 8.73 -3.93
N PRO A 114 -6.91 8.34 -3.73
CA PRO A 114 -6.15 8.77 -2.57
C PRO A 114 -6.01 10.31 -2.59
N ARG A 115 -6.09 10.93 -1.41
CA ARG A 115 -5.93 12.38 -1.26
C ARG A 115 -4.45 12.71 -1.08
N GLY A 116 -3.89 13.60 -1.91
CA GLY A 116 -2.52 14.09 -1.79
C GLY A 116 -1.89 14.44 -3.14
N ALA A 117 -0.78 15.19 -3.12
CA ALA A 117 -0.08 15.61 -4.34
C ALA A 117 0.46 14.43 -5.16
N ASP A 118 0.84 13.34 -4.49
CA ASP A 118 1.43 12.15 -5.13
C ASP A 118 0.37 11.21 -5.77
N ALA A 119 -0.92 11.51 -5.61
CA ALA A 119 -2.01 10.71 -6.18
C ALA A 119 -2.17 10.91 -7.70
N GLY A 120 -1.77 12.07 -8.23
CA GLY A 120 -1.97 12.46 -9.63
C GLY A 120 -1.48 11.41 -10.62
N PRO A 121 -0.21 10.98 -10.56
CA PRO A 121 0.34 9.97 -11.48
C PRO A 121 -0.41 8.63 -11.43
N HIS A 122 -0.86 8.20 -10.24
CA HIS A 122 -1.62 6.96 -10.09
C HIS A 122 -3.03 7.07 -10.67
N VAL A 123 -3.69 8.23 -10.49
CA VAL A 123 -5.00 8.53 -11.08
C VAL A 123 -4.92 8.56 -12.61
N GLU A 124 -3.93 9.25 -13.17
CA GLU A 124 -3.72 9.30 -14.62
C GLU A 124 -3.44 7.91 -15.20
N HIS A 125 -2.53 7.16 -14.58
CA HIS A 125 -2.23 5.80 -14.99
C HIS A 125 -3.48 4.90 -14.97
N ALA A 126 -4.28 4.96 -13.90
CA ALA A 126 -5.49 4.16 -13.77
C ALA A 126 -6.54 4.51 -14.84
N ARG A 127 -6.74 5.79 -15.14
CA ARG A 127 -7.66 6.23 -16.20
C ARG A 127 -7.21 5.76 -17.58
N SER A 128 -5.94 6.00 -17.92
CA SER A 128 -5.37 5.57 -19.20
C SER A 128 -5.47 4.06 -19.38
N THR A 129 -5.16 3.31 -18.32
CA THR A 129 -5.25 1.85 -18.34
C THR A 129 -6.70 1.40 -18.53
N LEU A 130 -7.64 1.95 -17.76
CA LEU A 130 -9.05 1.57 -17.84
C LEU A 130 -9.63 1.82 -19.24
N ALA A 131 -9.32 2.98 -19.84
CA ALA A 131 -9.73 3.30 -21.20
C ALA A 131 -9.15 2.29 -22.21
N GLN A 132 -7.85 2.00 -22.12
CA GLN A 132 -7.21 1.00 -22.99
C GLN A 132 -7.86 -0.38 -22.87
N LEU A 133 -8.14 -0.85 -21.64
CA LEU A 133 -8.75 -2.15 -21.40
C LEU A 133 -10.20 -2.24 -21.92
N ARG A 134 -10.90 -1.11 -22.01
CA ARG A 134 -12.24 -1.02 -22.59
C ARG A 134 -12.26 -0.78 -24.10
N GLY A 135 -11.09 -0.58 -24.72
CA GLY A 135 -10.99 -0.18 -26.13
C GLY A 135 -11.46 1.26 -26.40
N GLU A 136 -11.51 2.10 -25.35
CA GLU A 136 -11.83 3.52 -25.44
C GLU A 136 -10.53 4.32 -25.70
N MET A 137 -10.59 5.37 -26.53
CA MET A 137 -9.46 6.29 -26.63
C MET A 137 -9.37 7.11 -25.34
N TYR A 138 -8.25 7.03 -24.63
CA TYR A 138 -7.98 7.89 -23.48
C TYR A 138 -7.70 9.32 -23.95
N ASP A 139 -8.61 10.25 -23.67
CA ASP A 139 -8.40 11.68 -23.87
C ASP A 139 -8.05 12.34 -22.52
N SER A 140 -6.78 12.72 -22.36
CA SER A 140 -6.26 13.37 -21.15
C SER A 140 -6.86 14.76 -20.88
N SER A 141 -7.65 15.31 -21.81
CA SER A 141 -8.37 16.58 -21.65
C SER A 141 -9.76 16.45 -21.02
N THR A 142 -10.24 15.22 -20.75
CA THR A 142 -11.51 15.00 -20.05
C THR A 142 -11.34 15.18 -18.54
N GLU A 143 -11.72 16.35 -18.01
CA GLU A 143 -11.83 16.60 -16.58
C GLU A 143 -12.83 15.63 -15.91
N PRO A 144 -12.60 15.21 -14.65
CA PRO A 144 -13.53 14.35 -13.94
C PRO A 144 -14.88 15.05 -13.72
N PRO A 145 -16.01 14.32 -13.73
CA PRO A 145 -17.28 14.90 -13.30
C PRO A 145 -17.18 15.28 -11.81
N LEU A 146 -17.67 16.49 -11.51
CA LEU A 146 -17.75 17.08 -10.17
C LEU A 146 -18.51 16.22 -9.16
#